data_AF-A0A7T8HKP6-F1
#
_entry.id   AF-A0A7T8HKP6-F1
#
_cell.length_a   1.000
_cell.length_b   1.000
_cell.length_c   1.000
_cell.angle_alpha   90.00
_cell.angle_beta   90.00
_cell.angle_gamma   90.00
#
_symmetry.space_group_name_H-M   'P 1'
#
loop_
_entity.id
_entity.type
_entity.pdbx_description
1 polymer ?
#
loop_
_entity_poly.entity_id
_entity_poly.type
_entity_poly.pdbx_seq_one_letter_code
_entity_poly.pdbx_strand_id
1 'polypeptide(L)'
;MRCSNGTLLNINCKSKDGHFDIIGIYGTNNDDTDFFNVKLSSIISHRPTIMAGDFNVKLKPRRDSNLDHICSNPRATKALISLISSFDFHDSADICQNYKHTFFSVDNFSRL
;
A
#
# COMPACT_ATOMS: atom_id res chain seq x y z
N MET A 1 8.74 19.80 -11.18
CA MET A 1 8.47 18.58 -10.38
C MET A 1 9.09 17.39 -11.09
N ARG A 2 9.94 16.60 -10.42
CA ARG A 2 10.44 15.33 -10.98
C ARG A 2 9.42 14.24 -10.66
N CYS A 3 8.86 13.61 -11.69
CA CYS A 3 8.04 12.41 -11.53
C CYS A 3 8.94 11.26 -11.07
N SER A 4 8.67 10.68 -9.89
CA SER A 4 9.37 9.48 -9.41
C SER A 4 8.61 8.23 -9.85
N ASN A 5 9.31 7.19 -10.31
CA ASN A 5 8.73 5.95 -10.83
C ASN A 5 8.18 4.99 -9.74
N GLY A 6 8.04 5.49 -8.51
CA GLY A 6 7.79 4.70 -7.32
C GLY A 6 8.96 3.76 -7.00
N THR A 7 8.95 3.15 -5.83
CA THR A 7 9.95 2.18 -5.38
C THR A 7 9.29 1.11 -4.52
N LEU A 8 9.74 -0.13 -4.69
CA LEU A 8 9.30 -1.28 -3.94
C LEU A 8 10.52 -1.96 -3.31
N LEU A 9 10.38 -2.39 -2.07
CA LEU A 9 11.35 -3.23 -1.37
C LEU A 9 10.62 -4.48 -0.87
N ASN A 10 10.98 -5.67 -1.33
CA ASN A 10 10.44 -6.92 -0.80
C ASN A 10 11.47 -7.59 0.11
N ILE A 11 11.07 -7.91 1.33
CA ILE A 11 11.86 -8.61 2.33
C ILE A 11 11.17 -9.94 2.62
N ASN A 12 11.79 -11.04 2.22
CA ASN A 12 11.30 -12.37 2.58
C ASN A 12 11.79 -12.75 3.97
N CYS A 13 10.86 -12.98 4.88
CA CYS A 13 11.14 -13.30 6.27
C CYS A 13 10.85 -14.78 6.56
N LYS A 14 11.66 -15.36 7.46
CA LYS A 14 11.44 -16.70 8.02
C LYS A 14 11.42 -16.59 9.54
N SER A 15 10.32 -17.02 10.15
CA SER A 15 10.21 -17.19 11.59
C SER A 15 10.13 -18.68 11.95
N LYS A 16 10.08 -18.97 13.25
CA LYS A 16 9.79 -20.32 13.75
C LYS A 16 8.41 -20.82 13.29
N ASP A 17 7.47 -19.90 13.04
CA ASP A 17 6.06 -20.20 12.75
C ASP A 17 5.77 -20.27 11.24
N GLY A 18 6.74 -19.89 10.39
CA GLY A 18 6.61 -19.98 8.94
C GLY A 18 7.37 -18.91 8.16
N HIS A 19 6.97 -18.72 6.91
CA HIS A 19 7.49 -17.69 6.02
C HIS A 19 6.45 -16.59 5.85
N PHE A 20 6.90 -15.34 5.80
CA PHE A 20 6.06 -14.18 5.52
C PHE A 20 6.87 -13.12 4.78
N ASP A 21 6.20 -12.21 4.09
CA ASP A 21 6.85 -11.15 3.32
C ASP A 21 6.56 -9.78 3.94
N ILE A 22 7.53 -8.86 3.89
CA ILE A 22 7.33 -7.43 4.16
C ILE A 22 7.66 -6.66 2.88
N ILE A 23 6.68 -5.93 2.35
CA ILE A 23 6.79 -5.09 1.17
C ILE A 23 6.78 -3.62 1.63
N GLY A 24 7.91 -2.94 1.49
CA GLY A 24 8.00 -1.49 1.61
C GLY A 24 7.60 -0.81 0.32
N ILE A 25 6.73 0.20 0.40
CA ILE A 25 6.14 0.90 -0.75
C ILE A 25 6.43 2.40 -0.67
N TYR A 26 6.97 2.94 -1.75
CA TYR A 26 6.93 4.37 -2.04
C TYR A 26 6.27 4.56 -3.40
N GLY A 27 5.00 4.98 -3.38
CA GLY A 27 4.16 5.11 -4.56
C GLY A 27 4.64 6.20 -5.50
N THR A 28 4.13 6.19 -6.72
CA THR A 28 4.50 7.17 -7.73
C THR A 28 3.82 8.51 -7.49
N ASN A 29 4.53 9.63 -7.62
CA ASN A 29 3.93 10.97 -7.46
C ASN A 29 2.98 11.37 -8.61
N ASN A 30 2.88 10.57 -9.68
CA ASN A 30 2.06 10.81 -10.87
C ASN A 30 0.89 9.83 -11.02
N ASP A 31 0.59 9.05 -9.96
CA ASP A 31 -0.43 7.99 -9.97
C ASP A 31 -0.34 7.03 -11.16
N ASP A 32 0.87 6.53 -11.43
CA ASP A 32 1.09 5.53 -12.46
C ASP A 32 0.30 4.25 -12.11
N THR A 33 -0.67 3.93 -12.95
CA THR A 33 -1.52 2.75 -12.75
C THR A 33 -0.73 1.45 -12.93
N ASP A 34 0.33 1.47 -13.75
CA ASP A 34 1.17 0.29 -14.01
C ASP A 34 2.06 -0.05 -12.82
N PHE A 35 2.37 0.93 -11.95
CA PHE A 35 3.03 0.66 -10.69
C PHE A 35 2.25 -0.34 -9.84
N PHE A 36 0.93 -0.17 -9.75
CA PHE A 36 0.08 -1.10 -9.02
C PHE A 36 -0.16 -2.38 -9.82
N ASN A 37 -0.68 -2.26 -11.05
CA ASN A 37 -1.12 -3.41 -11.85
C ASN A 37 0.00 -4.38 -12.23
N VAL A 38 1.23 -3.89 -12.43
CA VAL A 38 2.35 -4.70 -12.92
C VAL A 38 3.41 -4.85 -11.85
N LYS A 39 3.95 -3.74 -11.32
CA LYS A 39 5.13 -3.84 -10.43
C LYS A 39 4.75 -4.42 -9.08
N LEU A 40 3.78 -3.84 -8.39
CA LEU A 40 3.36 -4.31 -7.07
C LEU A 40 2.73 -5.70 -7.13
N SER A 41 1.86 -5.95 -8.11
CA SER A 41 1.23 -7.27 -8.28
C SER A 41 2.24 -8.40 -8.51
N SER A 42 3.34 -8.13 -9.24
CA SER A 42 4.35 -9.15 -9.57
C SER A 42 5.18 -9.64 -8.37
N ILE A 43 5.22 -8.88 -7.27
CA ILE A 43 6.03 -9.20 -6.09
C ILE A 43 5.19 -9.74 -4.93
N ILE A 44 3.87 -9.60 -4.98
CA ILE A 44 2.97 -10.17 -3.98
C ILE A 44 2.94 -11.70 -4.17
N SER A 45 3.16 -12.43 -3.08
CA SER A 45 3.11 -13.89 -3.06
C SER A 45 1.84 -14.38 -2.35
N HIS A 46 1.56 -15.68 -2.38
CA HIS A 46 0.47 -16.29 -1.61
C HIS A 46 0.83 -16.51 -0.13
N ARG A 47 1.96 -15.96 0.34
CA ARG A 47 2.38 -16.02 1.74
C ARG A 47 1.74 -14.90 2.55
N PRO A 48 1.65 -15.03 3.89
CA PRO A 48 1.33 -13.91 4.75
C PRO A 48 2.23 -12.72 4.40
N THR A 49 1.62 -11.57 4.08
CA THR A 49 2.34 -10.43 3.51
C THR A 49 1.95 -9.15 4.23
N ILE A 50 2.95 -8.31 4.49
CA ILE A 50 2.83 -7.01 5.12
C ILE A 50 3.27 -5.93 4.13
N MET A 51 2.36 -5.13 3.56
CA MET A 51 2.66 -4.00 2.66
C MET A 51 2.63 -2.59 3.30
N ALA A 52 3.76 -2.05 3.75
CA ALA A 52 3.82 -0.74 4.42
C ALA A 52 4.44 0.37 3.57
N GLY A 53 3.95 1.59 3.73
CA GLY A 53 4.60 2.79 3.22
C GLY A 53 3.63 3.84 2.69
N ASP A 54 4.16 4.74 1.87
CA ASP A 54 3.37 5.78 1.21
C ASP A 54 2.92 5.25 -0.15
N PHE A 55 1.62 5.09 -0.36
CA PHE A 55 1.08 4.61 -1.63
C PHE A 55 0.90 5.75 -2.65
N ASN A 56 1.00 7.02 -2.23
CA ASN A 56 0.73 8.20 -3.05
C ASN A 56 -0.63 8.15 -3.78
N VAL A 57 -1.62 7.43 -3.24
CA VAL A 57 -3.01 7.42 -3.74
C VAL A 57 -4.00 7.40 -2.58
N LYS A 58 -5.19 7.96 -2.79
CA LYS A 58 -6.28 7.93 -1.80
C LYS A 58 -6.97 6.57 -1.84
N LEU A 59 -6.98 5.85 -0.73
CA LEU A 59 -7.75 4.61 -0.58
C LEU A 59 -9.22 4.91 -0.25
N LYS A 60 -9.46 5.96 0.55
CA LYS A 60 -10.80 6.39 0.95
C LYS A 60 -10.94 7.88 0.66
N PRO A 61 -11.25 8.27 -0.58
CA PRO A 61 -11.29 9.68 -1.00
C PRO A 61 -12.20 10.58 -0.14
N ARG A 62 -13.24 10.02 0.48
CA ARG A 62 -14.14 10.75 1.38
C ARG A 62 -13.56 10.99 2.79
N ARG A 63 -12.64 10.13 3.25
CA ARG A 63 -11.98 10.21 4.56
C ARG A 63 -10.61 10.89 4.46
N ASP A 64 -9.93 10.73 3.33
CA ASP A 64 -8.57 11.22 3.06
C ASP A 64 -8.59 12.65 2.46
N SER A 65 -9.29 13.57 3.13
CA SER A 65 -9.62 14.90 2.59
C SER A 65 -8.43 15.87 2.45
N ASN A 66 -7.28 15.59 3.09
CA ASN A 66 -6.17 16.55 3.25
C ASN A 66 -4.91 16.22 2.43
N LEU A 67 -5.01 15.39 1.39
CA LEU A 67 -3.87 15.05 0.53
C LEU A 67 -3.88 15.89 -0.75
N ASP A 68 -3.75 17.21 -0.61
CA ASP A 68 -3.76 18.18 -1.72
C ASP A 68 -2.52 18.10 -2.63
N HIS A 69 -1.49 17.35 -2.20
CA HIS A 69 -0.23 17.15 -2.92
C HIS A 69 -0.22 15.88 -3.79
N ILE A 70 -1.24 15.03 -3.66
CA ILE A 70 -1.35 13.77 -4.41
C ILE A 70 -2.17 14.04 -5.67
N CYS A 71 -1.62 13.66 -6.83
CA CYS A 71 -2.41 13.60 -8.05
C CYS A 71 -3.64 12.70 -7.78
N SER A 72 -4.82 13.06 -8.30
CA SER A 72 -6.04 12.32 -8.01
C SER A 72 -6.47 11.51 -9.23
N ASN A 73 -5.66 10.54 -9.65
CA ASN A 73 -6.02 9.58 -10.71
C ASN A 73 -6.87 8.43 -10.13
N PRO A 74 -8.19 8.37 -10.45
CA PRO A 74 -9.06 7.33 -9.93
C PRO A 74 -8.69 5.92 -10.40
N ARG A 75 -7.95 5.79 -11.51
CA ARG A 75 -7.52 4.49 -12.05
C ARG A 75 -6.45 3.85 -11.17
N ALA A 76 -5.50 4.63 -10.66
CA ALA A 76 -4.47 4.15 -9.76
C ALA A 76 -5.07 3.70 -8.41
N THR A 77 -5.97 4.51 -7.83
CA THR A 77 -6.77 4.10 -6.66
C THR A 77 -7.52 2.80 -6.92
N LYS A 78 -8.21 2.69 -8.06
CA LYS A 78 -8.95 1.46 -8.40
C LYS A 78 -8.03 0.25 -8.56
N ALA A 79 -6.85 0.41 -9.15
CA ALA A 79 -5.86 -0.65 -9.28
C ALA A 79 -5.39 -1.15 -7.92
N LEU A 80 -5.06 -0.24 -6.99
CA LEU A 80 -4.68 -0.60 -5.63
C LEU A 80 -5.84 -1.30 -4.87
N ILE A 81 -7.06 -0.78 -4.96
CA ILE A 81 -8.25 -1.41 -4.34
C ILE A 81 -8.49 -2.82 -4.92
N SER A 82 -8.31 -3.00 -6.23
CA SER A 82 -8.43 -4.31 -6.87
C SER A 82 -7.40 -5.29 -6.32
N LEU A 83 -6.13 -4.87 -6.16
CA LEU A 83 -5.10 -5.72 -5.57
C LEU A 83 -5.42 -6.09 -4.13
N ILE A 84 -5.86 -5.11 -3.33
CA ILE A 84 -6.26 -5.34 -1.95
C ILE A 84 -7.35 -6.42 -1.90
N SER A 85 -8.37 -6.31 -2.74
CA SER A 85 -9.45 -7.29 -2.80
C SER A 85 -9.01 -8.66 -3.35
N SER A 86 -8.12 -8.71 -4.35
CA SER A 86 -7.70 -9.97 -4.97
C SER A 86 -6.81 -10.82 -4.08
N PHE A 87 -6.04 -10.20 -3.18
CA PHE A 87 -5.14 -10.88 -2.26
C PHE A 87 -5.65 -10.91 -0.81
N ASP A 88 -6.92 -10.54 -0.60
CA ASP A 88 -7.56 -10.46 0.73
C ASP A 88 -6.73 -9.62 1.73
N PHE A 89 -6.16 -8.52 1.22
CA PHE A 89 -5.49 -7.56 2.09
C PHE A 89 -6.52 -6.75 2.88
N HIS A 90 -6.03 -6.30 4.02
CA HIS A 90 -6.84 -5.75 5.08
C HIS A 90 -6.17 -4.48 5.57
N ASP A 91 -6.89 -3.36 5.50
CA ASP A 91 -6.42 -2.08 6.02
C ASP A 91 -6.49 -2.09 7.55
N SER A 92 -5.33 -2.12 8.21
CA SER A 92 -5.33 -2.25 9.66
C SER A 92 -5.78 -1.01 10.39
N ALA A 93 -5.70 0.16 9.77
CA ALA A 93 -6.18 1.38 10.39
C ALA A 93 -7.69 1.31 10.64
N ASP A 94 -8.41 0.46 9.89
CA ASP A 94 -9.82 0.14 10.13
C ASP A 94 -10.03 -1.06 11.07
N ILE A 95 -9.10 -2.03 11.08
CA ILE A 95 -9.25 -3.29 11.82
C ILE A 95 -8.83 -3.20 13.29
N CYS A 96 -8.01 -2.21 13.64
CA CYS A 96 -7.66 -1.91 15.04
C CYS A 96 -8.87 -1.52 15.92
N GLN A 97 -10.09 -1.55 15.40
CA GLN A 97 -11.30 -1.44 16.21
C GLN A 97 -11.78 -2.75 16.84
N ASN A 98 -11.36 -4.00 16.47
CA ASN A 98 -11.89 -5.21 17.14
C ASN A 98 -11.19 -6.61 17.09
N TYR A 99 -10.03 -6.90 16.46
CA TYR A 99 -9.48 -8.30 16.44
C TYR A 99 -7.93 -8.47 16.45
N LYS A 100 -7.49 -9.73 16.65
CA LYS A 100 -6.19 -10.23 17.17
C LYS A 100 -5.02 -10.36 16.17
N HIS A 101 -5.13 -9.89 14.93
CA HIS A 101 -4.04 -9.88 13.93
C HIS A 101 -4.06 -8.55 13.15
N THR A 102 -2.90 -7.92 12.93
CA THR A 102 -2.79 -6.44 12.74
C THR A 102 -1.76 -6.00 11.65
N PHE A 103 -1.97 -4.76 11.14
CA PHE A 103 -1.08 -3.79 10.42
C PHE A 103 -1.15 -3.74 8.86
N PHE A 104 -1.58 -2.64 8.17
CA PHE A 104 -0.94 -1.32 7.88
C PHE A 104 -1.49 -0.01 8.46
N SER A 105 -0.60 0.88 8.92
CA SER A 105 -0.89 2.31 9.10
C SER A 105 -0.32 3.13 7.93
N VAL A 106 -1.16 4.03 7.41
CA VAL A 106 -0.73 5.26 6.75
C VAL A 106 -0.47 6.26 7.87
N ASP A 107 0.73 6.83 7.95
CA ASP A 107 0.88 8.13 8.60
C ASP A 107 1.95 8.96 7.88
N ASN A 108 1.49 10.11 7.38
CA ASN A 108 2.33 11.12 6.75
C ASN A 108 3.05 11.82 7.91
N PHE A 109 4.33 11.52 8.15
CA PHE A 109 5.16 12.34 9.04
C PHE A 109 5.41 13.69 8.37
N SER A 110 4.41 14.55 8.39
CA SER A 110 4.53 15.97 8.12
C SER A 110 4.07 16.77 9.34
N ARG A 111 4.59 16.42 10.53
CA ARG A 111 4.76 17.31 11.70
C ARG A 111 5.83 16.75 12.65
N LEU A 112 7.10 16.95 12.31
CA LEU A 112 8.17 17.25 13.28
C LEU A 112 9.00 18.40 12.71
#